data_AF-A0AAD9XI36-F1
#
_entry.id   AF-A0AAD9XI36-F1
#
_cell.length_a   1.000
_cell.length_b   1.000
_cell.length_c   1.000
_cell.angle_alpha   90.00
_cell.angle_beta   90.00
_cell.angle_gamma   90.00
#
_symmetry.space_group_name_H-M   'P 1'
#
loop_
_entity.id
_entity.type
_entity.pdbx_description
1 polymer ?
#
loop_
_entity_poly.entity_id
_entity_poly.type
_entity_poly.pdbx_seq_one_letter_code
_entity_poly.pdbx_strand_id
1 'polypeptide(L)'
;MRLTFETCLPKAAVVFGLNALNGRKIGSYGSAGGVWNSTNAESLMRYTVNKGYTIHGWELGGIGTRVAADQYASDIITLQAIVDTGFEVKPLVLAPGGFYNENWFSEFIDKTPESLQVVSHHIYNLGPGVDDHLTDKILNPSYLTSGSQPFSGLQQILQNSASSAVSWVGEAGGAYNSGRNLVTNAFVFSFCALLWHRLMGSNVLSTSFSGTTKIRAYTHCSKRSQGITVLLINLDGNTTVKVQVSTENAASHGALTIQQQQTQKTKFARMSRDYKVDGKTREEYHLTAKDGDIHSQTMLLNGEFIWRDSSIRTHKCERTRSYNC
;
A
#
# COMPACT_ATOMS: atom_id res chain seq x y z
N MET A 1 -29.05 -5.52 9.56
CA MET A 1 -27.80 -5.72 8.78
C MET A 1 -27.05 -6.91 9.38
N ARG A 2 -26.97 -8.06 8.69
CA ARG A 2 -26.16 -9.21 9.12
C ARG A 2 -24.78 -9.04 8.48
N LEU A 3 -23.80 -8.56 9.24
CA LEU A 3 -22.40 -8.64 8.86
C LEU A 3 -21.90 -10.05 9.18
N THR A 4 -21.97 -10.95 8.21
CA THR A 4 -21.29 -12.25 8.27
C THR A 4 -19.94 -12.10 7.58
N PHE A 5 -18.90 -11.81 8.37
CA PHE A 5 -17.54 -12.15 7.97
C PHE A 5 -17.35 -13.63 8.35
N GLU A 6 -17.39 -14.53 7.37
CA GLU A 6 -16.82 -15.85 7.58
C GLU A 6 -15.33 -15.66 7.89
N THR A 7 -14.93 -16.04 9.10
CA THR A 7 -13.60 -15.88 9.68
C THR A 7 -12.57 -16.84 9.05
N CYS A 8 -12.55 -16.95 7.72
CA CYS A 8 -11.56 -17.71 6.96
C CYS A 8 -10.23 -16.98 6.75
N LEU A 9 -10.08 -15.75 7.25
CA LEU A 9 -8.82 -15.01 7.29
C LEU A 9 -8.34 -14.89 8.75
N PRO A 10 -7.68 -15.90 9.33
CA PRO A 10 -7.29 -15.90 10.75
C PRO A 10 -6.24 -14.84 11.15
N LYS A 11 -6.00 -13.81 10.32
CA LYS A 11 -5.02 -12.74 10.55
C LYS A 11 -5.41 -11.34 10.04
N ALA A 12 -6.61 -11.15 9.47
CA ALA A 12 -7.01 -9.83 9.03
C ALA A 12 -7.50 -8.99 10.21
N ALA A 13 -6.93 -7.81 10.41
CA ALA A 13 -7.45 -6.81 11.34
C ALA A 13 -8.54 -6.01 10.61
N VAL A 14 -9.72 -5.91 11.21
CA VAL A 14 -10.90 -5.29 10.55
C VAL A 14 -10.97 -3.81 10.93
N VAL A 15 -10.91 -2.93 9.93
CA VAL A 15 -11.29 -1.52 10.06
C VAL A 15 -12.65 -1.34 9.40
N PHE A 16 -13.55 -0.57 10.02
CA PHE A 16 -14.90 -0.36 9.52
C PHE A 16 -15.19 1.13 9.28
N GLY A 17 -15.63 1.46 8.06
CA GLY A 17 -16.03 2.82 7.68
C GLY A 17 -17.43 3.18 8.17
N LEU A 18 -17.55 4.27 8.92
CA LEU A 18 -18.77 4.84 9.45
C LEU A 18 -19.31 5.94 8.54
N ASN A 19 -20.63 6.04 8.44
CA ASN A 19 -21.28 7.07 7.63
C ASN A 19 -21.14 8.47 8.25
N ALA A 20 -20.22 9.28 7.72
CA ALA A 20 -20.00 10.67 8.14
C ALA A 20 -21.16 11.62 7.81
N LEU A 21 -22.11 11.22 6.96
CA LEU A 21 -23.21 12.06 6.49
C LEU A 21 -24.51 11.89 7.26
N ASN A 22 -24.57 10.96 8.21
CA ASN A 22 -25.78 10.72 8.97
C ASN A 22 -26.23 11.99 9.73
N GLY A 23 -27.48 12.39 9.52
CA GLY A 23 -28.08 13.59 10.13
C GLY A 23 -27.73 14.93 9.47
N ARG A 24 -26.88 14.95 8.43
CA ARG A 24 -26.47 16.19 7.75
C ARG A 24 -27.47 16.63 6.68
N LYS A 25 -27.44 17.93 6.37
CA LYS A 25 -28.13 18.51 5.21
C LYS A 25 -27.13 18.64 4.07
N ILE A 26 -27.47 18.05 2.93
CA ILE A 26 -26.66 18.16 1.71
C ILE A 26 -27.09 19.42 0.96
N GLY A 27 -26.16 20.36 0.83
CA GLY A 27 -26.32 21.60 0.08
C GLY A 27 -25.94 21.44 -1.39
N SER A 28 -25.90 22.57 -2.09
CA SER A 28 -25.42 22.62 -3.47
C SER A 28 -23.97 22.14 -3.58
N TYR A 29 -23.64 21.57 -4.74
CA TYR A 29 -22.28 21.07 -5.06
C TYR A 29 -21.73 20.01 -4.08
N GLY A 30 -22.60 19.30 -3.36
CA GLY A 30 -22.21 18.23 -2.43
C GLY A 30 -21.56 18.74 -1.14
N SER A 31 -21.80 19.99 -0.75
CA SER A 31 -21.47 20.47 0.60
C SER A 31 -22.38 19.79 1.64
N ALA A 32 -21.85 19.42 2.81
CA ALA A 32 -22.67 18.85 3.88
C ALA A 32 -22.54 19.66 5.17
N GLY A 33 -23.64 20.33 5.53
CA GLY A 33 -23.74 21.15 6.72
C GLY A 33 -24.45 20.44 7.88
N GLY A 34 -24.23 20.94 9.09
CA GLY A 34 -24.78 20.41 10.33
C GLY A 34 -23.81 19.51 11.09
N VAL A 35 -24.23 19.05 12.26
CA VAL A 35 -23.44 18.17 13.14
C VAL A 35 -23.67 16.72 12.74
N TRP A 36 -22.63 15.88 12.84
CA TRP A 36 -22.79 14.44 12.63
C TRP A 36 -23.69 13.81 13.71
N ASN A 37 -24.70 13.06 13.27
CA ASN A 37 -25.52 12.26 14.19
C ASN A 37 -24.88 10.88 14.41
N SER A 38 -24.22 10.70 15.55
CA SER A 38 -23.50 9.49 15.94
C SER A 38 -24.37 8.30 16.32
N THR A 39 -25.68 8.48 16.56
CA THR A 39 -26.55 7.44 17.15
C THR A 39 -26.55 6.11 16.37
N ASN A 40 -26.45 6.16 15.04
CA ASN A 40 -26.35 4.97 14.21
C ASN A 40 -25.00 4.24 14.40
N ALA A 41 -23.90 4.98 14.46
CA ALA A 41 -22.57 4.43 14.69
C ALA A 41 -22.44 3.82 16.10
N GLU A 42 -22.94 4.51 17.13
CA GLU A 42 -22.97 4.00 18.50
C GLU A 42 -23.77 2.70 18.62
N SER A 43 -24.92 2.62 17.92
CA SER A 43 -25.74 1.40 17.88
C SER A 43 -24.99 0.24 17.25
N LEU A 44 -24.22 0.49 16.17
CA LEU A 44 -23.39 -0.50 15.52
C LEU A 44 -22.23 -0.96 16.44
N MET A 45 -21.52 -0.02 17.05
CA MET A 45 -20.42 -0.30 17.99
C MET A 45 -20.89 -1.12 19.18
N ARG A 46 -22.02 -0.76 19.78
CA ARG A 46 -22.62 -1.52 20.87
C ARG A 46 -23.00 -2.92 20.43
N TYR A 47 -23.53 -3.07 19.22
CA TYR A 47 -23.81 -4.38 18.65
C TYR A 47 -22.54 -5.22 18.47
N THR A 48 -21.43 -4.65 17.98
CA THR A 48 -20.17 -5.39 17.81
C THR A 48 -19.60 -5.85 19.15
N VAL A 49 -19.64 -4.99 20.18
CA VAL A 49 -19.26 -5.36 21.55
C VAL A 49 -20.13 -6.50 22.07
N ASN A 50 -21.46 -6.38 21.96
CA ASN A 50 -22.41 -7.40 22.42
C ASN A 50 -22.26 -8.76 21.69
N LYS A 51 -21.71 -8.76 20.48
CA LYS A 51 -21.41 -9.98 19.72
C LYS A 51 -20.00 -10.52 19.93
N GLY A 52 -19.16 -9.82 20.71
CA GLY A 52 -17.77 -10.18 20.91
C GLY A 52 -16.93 -10.04 19.64
N TYR A 53 -17.32 -9.16 18.71
CA TYR A 53 -16.54 -8.91 17.50
C TYR A 53 -15.39 -7.95 17.78
N THR A 54 -14.19 -8.36 17.40
CA THR A 54 -13.00 -7.49 17.45
C THR A 54 -12.96 -6.61 16.21
N ILE A 55 -13.11 -5.30 16.42
CA ILE A 55 -12.86 -4.28 15.40
C ILE A 55 -11.53 -3.63 15.75
N HIS A 56 -10.61 -3.55 14.79
CA HIS A 56 -9.30 -2.95 14.97
C HIS A 56 -9.34 -1.43 14.88
N GLY A 57 -10.24 -0.89 14.07
CA GLY A 57 -10.41 0.55 13.95
C GLY A 57 -11.75 0.96 13.36
N TRP A 58 -12.15 2.19 13.66
CA TRP A 58 -13.31 2.86 13.10
C TRP A 58 -12.84 4.06 12.29
N GLU A 59 -13.17 4.08 11.01
CA GLU A 59 -12.90 5.20 10.14
C GLU A 59 -14.17 6.02 9.96
N LEU A 60 -14.15 7.30 10.32
CA LEU A 60 -15.23 8.20 9.89
C LEU A 60 -14.85 8.70 8.50
N GLY A 61 -15.70 8.43 7.50
CA GLY A 61 -15.36 8.76 6.11
C GLY A 61 -16.52 8.60 5.14
N GLY A 62 -16.28 9.06 3.91
CA GLY A 62 -17.20 8.93 2.79
C GLY A 62 -16.70 9.71 1.57
N ILE A 63 -16.56 9.04 0.43
CA ILE A 63 -16.18 9.69 -0.82
C ILE A 63 -17.39 10.46 -1.39
N GLY A 64 -17.18 11.71 -1.83
CA GLY A 64 -18.14 12.44 -2.66
C GLY A 64 -18.95 13.53 -1.96
N THR A 65 -18.62 13.91 -0.72
CA THR A 65 -19.31 15.01 -0.02
C THR A 65 -18.32 15.81 0.83
N ARG A 66 -18.45 17.14 0.83
CA ARG A 66 -17.48 18.07 1.44
C ARG A 66 -18.01 18.58 2.78
N VAL A 67 -17.45 18.05 3.86
CA VAL A 67 -17.60 18.62 5.22
C VAL A 67 -16.40 19.55 5.46
N ALA A 68 -16.65 20.70 6.07
CA ALA A 68 -15.57 21.62 6.43
C ALA A 68 -14.67 21.00 7.53
N ALA A 69 -13.38 21.32 7.51
CA ALA A 69 -12.38 20.67 8.36
C ALA A 69 -12.67 20.89 9.86
N ASP A 70 -13.18 22.07 10.23
CA ASP A 70 -13.59 22.44 11.58
C ASP A 70 -14.73 21.55 12.13
N GLN A 71 -15.77 21.34 11.33
CA GLN A 71 -16.89 20.49 11.68
C GLN A 71 -16.43 19.03 11.73
N TYR A 72 -15.62 18.60 10.75
CA TYR A 72 -15.12 17.23 10.70
C TYR A 72 -14.25 16.89 11.92
N ALA A 73 -13.38 17.82 12.35
CA ALA A 73 -12.61 17.69 13.58
C ALA A 73 -13.51 17.50 14.81
N SER A 74 -14.59 18.28 14.91
CA SER A 74 -15.58 18.15 15.99
C SER A 74 -16.27 16.77 16.00
N ASP A 75 -16.54 16.22 14.82
CA ASP A 75 -17.14 14.89 14.69
C ASP A 75 -16.16 13.79 15.10
N ILE A 76 -14.87 13.95 14.79
CA ILE A 76 -13.81 13.01 15.19
C ILE A 76 -13.58 13.03 16.69
N ILE A 77 -13.60 14.21 17.32
CA ILE A 77 -13.57 14.33 18.79
C ILE A 77 -14.74 13.56 19.42
N THR A 78 -15.94 13.67 18.82
CA THR A 78 -17.12 12.93 19.27
C THR A 78 -16.92 11.41 19.11
N LEU A 79 -16.40 10.96 17.96
CA LEU A 79 -16.10 9.55 17.72
C LEU A 79 -15.07 8.99 18.71
N GLN A 80 -14.00 9.74 18.98
CA GLN A 80 -12.97 9.35 19.95
C GLN A 80 -13.56 9.20 21.35
N ALA A 81 -14.43 10.12 21.79
CA ALA A 81 -15.11 10.03 23.07
C ALA A 81 -16.02 8.78 23.18
N ILE A 82 -16.71 8.41 22.09
CA ILE A 82 -17.52 7.18 22.02
C ILE A 82 -16.60 5.95 22.15
N VAL A 83 -15.46 5.94 21.47
CA VAL A 83 -14.49 4.85 21.53
C VAL A 83 -13.88 4.72 22.93
N ASP A 84 -13.55 5.83 23.58
CA ASP A 84 -12.93 5.85 24.91
C ASP A 84 -13.84 5.32 26.00
N THR A 85 -15.15 5.48 25.85
CA THR A 85 -16.16 5.07 26.85
C THR A 85 -16.82 3.74 26.53
N GLY A 86 -16.86 3.34 25.24
CA GLY A 86 -17.60 2.17 24.77
C GLY A 86 -16.81 0.87 24.72
N PHE A 87 -15.48 0.89 24.91
CA PHE A 87 -14.61 -0.26 24.68
C PHE A 87 -13.57 -0.45 25.78
N GLU A 88 -13.43 -1.70 26.25
CA GLU A 88 -12.34 -2.09 27.17
C GLU A 88 -10.98 -2.06 26.47
N VAL A 89 -10.91 -2.66 25.27
CA VAL A 89 -9.75 -2.55 24.36
C VAL A 89 -10.14 -1.59 23.25
N LYS A 90 -9.51 -0.40 23.26
CA LYS A 90 -9.88 0.70 22.38
C LYS A 90 -9.46 0.42 20.92
N PRO A 91 -10.41 0.36 19.96
CA PRO A 91 -10.08 0.38 18.54
C PRO A 91 -9.44 1.73 18.15
N LEU A 92 -8.68 1.73 17.05
CA LEU A 92 -8.14 2.95 16.46
C LEU A 92 -9.27 3.84 15.92
N VAL A 93 -9.10 5.16 16.01
CA VAL A 93 -9.90 6.14 15.27
C VAL A 93 -9.10 6.62 14.06
N LEU A 94 -9.72 6.52 12.88
CA LEU A 94 -9.14 6.87 11.59
C LEU A 94 -9.99 7.91 10.87
N ALA A 95 -9.34 8.81 10.13
CA ALA A 95 -9.99 9.84 9.32
C ALA A 95 -9.01 10.58 8.41
N PRO A 96 -9.46 11.28 7.35
CA PRO A 96 -10.85 11.37 6.89
C PRO A 96 -11.26 10.33 5.83
N GLY A 97 -10.35 9.50 5.33
CA GLY A 97 -10.67 8.58 4.23
C GLY A 97 -11.01 9.33 2.93
N GLY A 98 -10.24 10.38 2.62
CA GLY A 98 -10.46 11.27 1.48
C GLY A 98 -9.19 11.57 0.68
N PHE A 99 -9.33 12.35 -0.39
CA PHE A 99 -8.18 12.81 -1.17
C PHE A 99 -7.43 13.91 -0.44
N TYR A 100 -6.10 13.85 -0.48
CA TYR A 100 -5.24 14.86 0.13
C TYR A 100 -5.53 16.26 -0.40
N ASN A 101 -5.74 17.20 0.51
CA ASN A 101 -5.82 18.63 0.27
C ASN A 101 -5.06 19.34 1.39
N GLU A 102 -4.00 20.07 1.05
CA GLU A 102 -3.07 20.65 2.02
C GLU A 102 -3.76 21.52 3.08
N ASN A 103 -4.56 22.50 2.65
CA ASN A 103 -5.24 23.42 3.57
C ASN A 103 -6.24 22.69 4.47
N TRP A 104 -7.06 21.80 3.89
CA TRP A 104 -8.07 21.07 4.64
C TRP A 104 -7.43 20.12 5.66
N PHE A 105 -6.39 19.38 5.26
CA PHE A 105 -5.69 18.44 6.15
C PHE A 105 -4.93 19.17 7.26
N SER A 106 -4.29 20.29 6.95
CA SER A 106 -3.61 21.12 7.96
C SER A 106 -4.61 21.58 9.02
N GLU A 107 -5.71 22.21 8.59
CA GLU A 107 -6.74 22.71 9.53
C GLU A 107 -7.35 21.56 10.36
N PHE A 108 -7.64 20.43 9.72
CA PHE A 108 -8.20 19.26 10.39
C PHE A 108 -7.25 18.72 11.47
N ILE A 109 -5.99 18.46 11.11
CA ILE A 109 -4.98 17.90 12.02
C ILE A 109 -4.69 18.84 13.19
N ASP A 110 -4.59 20.14 12.94
CA ASP A 110 -4.37 21.16 13.97
C ASP A 110 -5.50 21.19 15.01
N LYS A 111 -6.72 20.82 14.60
CA LYS A 111 -7.91 20.76 15.47
C LYS A 111 -8.14 19.40 16.13
N THR A 112 -7.35 18.38 15.79
CA THR A 112 -7.46 17.03 16.36
C THR A 112 -6.13 16.48 16.89
N PRO A 113 -5.33 17.22 17.67
CA PRO A 113 -3.98 16.79 18.05
C PRO A 113 -3.96 15.46 18.82
N GLU A 114 -5.00 15.17 19.61
CA GLU A 114 -5.09 13.96 20.45
C GLU A 114 -6.35 13.13 20.17
N SER A 115 -7.09 13.44 19.11
CA SER A 115 -8.45 12.91 18.90
C SER A 115 -8.54 11.80 17.85
N LEU A 116 -7.41 11.36 17.30
CA LEU A 116 -7.32 10.21 16.41
C LEU A 116 -5.91 9.64 16.40
N GLN A 117 -5.77 8.37 16.00
CA GLN A 117 -4.47 7.70 15.94
C GLN A 117 -3.95 7.57 14.51
N VAL A 118 -4.83 7.67 13.50
CA VAL A 118 -4.44 7.52 12.11
C VAL A 118 -5.10 8.59 11.25
N VAL A 119 -4.27 9.32 10.49
CA VAL A 119 -4.72 10.16 9.39
C VAL A 119 -4.71 9.33 8.11
N SER A 120 -5.89 9.02 7.57
CA SER A 120 -6.07 8.20 6.36
C SER A 120 -6.33 9.05 5.12
N HIS A 121 -5.70 8.70 3.99
CA HIS A 121 -5.97 9.33 2.70
C HIS A 121 -6.06 8.32 1.55
N HIS A 122 -6.68 8.73 0.44
CA HIS A 122 -6.89 7.92 -0.75
C HIS A 122 -5.90 8.30 -1.86
N ILE A 123 -5.40 7.30 -2.60
CA ILE A 123 -4.41 7.49 -3.67
C ILE A 123 -4.86 6.85 -4.98
N TYR A 124 -5.07 7.72 -5.99
CA TYR A 124 -5.38 7.34 -7.36
C TYR A 124 -4.56 8.19 -8.34
N ASN A 125 -3.28 7.85 -8.45
CA ASN A 125 -2.28 8.64 -9.17
C ASN A 125 -2.41 8.60 -10.70
N LEU A 126 -3.15 7.66 -11.30
CA LEU A 126 -3.26 7.51 -12.75
C LEU A 126 -4.41 8.29 -13.39
N GLY A 127 -5.44 8.64 -12.61
CA GLY A 127 -6.65 9.30 -13.11
C GLY A 127 -7.83 8.34 -13.33
N PRO A 128 -8.80 8.69 -14.18
CA PRO A 128 -10.01 7.90 -14.36
C PRO A 128 -9.75 6.64 -15.20
N GLY A 129 -10.47 5.56 -14.90
CA GLY A 129 -10.43 4.32 -15.68
C GLY A 129 -10.80 4.46 -17.16
N VAL A 130 -11.54 5.51 -17.53
CA VAL A 130 -11.90 5.77 -18.94
C VAL A 130 -10.75 6.33 -19.78
N ASP A 131 -9.67 6.78 -19.15
CA ASP A 131 -8.51 7.34 -19.84
C ASP A 131 -7.77 6.24 -20.64
N ASP A 132 -7.53 6.51 -21.92
CA ASP A 132 -6.84 5.62 -22.87
C ASP A 132 -5.32 5.70 -22.82
N HIS A 133 -4.77 6.67 -22.10
CA HIS A 133 -3.33 6.86 -21.90
C HIS A 133 -2.84 6.29 -20.55
N LEU A 134 -3.63 5.45 -19.87
CA LEU A 134 -3.24 4.85 -18.58
C LEU A 134 -1.93 4.04 -18.69
N THR A 135 -1.74 3.30 -19.78
CA THR A 135 -0.50 2.54 -20.04
C THR A 135 0.72 3.46 -20.11
N ASP A 136 0.61 4.56 -20.86
CA ASP A 136 1.70 5.52 -21.02
C ASP A 136 2.09 6.16 -19.68
N LYS A 137 1.08 6.47 -18.85
CA LYS A 137 1.28 6.97 -17.49
C LYS A 137 1.99 5.96 -16.59
N ILE A 138 1.62 4.68 -16.66
CA ILE A 138 2.25 3.60 -15.88
C ILE A 138 3.72 3.43 -16.29
N LEU A 139 4.03 3.51 -17.59
CA LEU A 139 5.38 3.31 -18.12
C LEU A 139 6.24 4.59 -18.08
N ASN A 140 5.71 5.71 -17.58
CA ASN A 140 6.39 6.98 -17.47
C ASN A 140 6.97 7.21 -16.05
N PRO A 141 8.30 7.14 -15.87
CA PRO A 141 8.92 7.30 -14.56
C PRO A 141 8.60 8.64 -13.89
N SER A 142 8.57 9.73 -14.65
CA SER A 142 8.30 11.07 -14.12
C SER A 142 6.85 11.18 -13.64
N TYR A 143 5.91 10.58 -14.36
CA TYR A 143 4.51 10.52 -13.94
C TYR A 143 4.33 9.69 -12.65
N LEU A 144 5.01 8.55 -12.54
CA LEU A 144 4.97 7.78 -11.29
C LEU A 144 5.61 8.52 -10.11
N THR A 145 6.67 9.31 -10.35
CA THR A 145 7.35 10.09 -9.32
C THR A 145 6.48 11.23 -8.79
N SER A 146 5.65 11.88 -9.61
CA SER A 146 4.74 12.94 -9.13
C SER A 146 3.70 12.42 -8.13
N GLY A 147 3.40 11.11 -8.16
CA GLY A 147 2.54 10.45 -7.18
C GLY A 147 3.05 10.51 -5.74
N SER A 148 4.31 10.90 -5.49
CA SER A 148 4.87 11.03 -4.12
C SER A 148 4.39 12.29 -3.38
N GLN A 149 3.91 13.31 -4.09
CA GLN A 149 3.63 14.63 -3.50
C GLN A 149 2.60 14.61 -2.35
N PRO A 150 1.47 13.88 -2.45
CA PRO A 150 0.54 13.78 -1.33
C PRO A 150 1.16 13.17 -0.06
N PHE A 151 2.12 12.25 -0.21
CA PHE A 151 2.80 11.60 0.91
C PHE A 151 3.73 12.58 1.61
N SER A 152 4.56 13.30 0.85
CA SER A 152 5.48 14.30 1.42
C SER A 152 4.73 15.45 2.07
N GLY A 153 3.62 15.91 1.45
CA GLY A 153 2.79 16.97 2.03
C GLY A 153 2.15 16.56 3.35
N LEU A 154 1.50 15.39 3.40
CA LEU A 154 0.91 14.88 4.65
C LEU A 154 1.97 14.59 5.72
N GLN A 155 3.12 14.05 5.34
CA GLN A 155 4.25 13.86 6.25
C GLN A 155 4.70 15.18 6.87
N GLN A 156 4.84 16.24 6.06
CA GLN A 156 5.25 17.56 6.53
C GLN A 156 4.22 18.18 7.48
N ILE A 157 2.92 18.06 7.18
CA ILE A 157 1.85 18.54 8.07
C ILE A 157 1.95 17.84 9.43
N LEU A 158 2.04 16.50 9.45
CA LEU A 158 2.13 15.74 10.70
C LEU A 158 3.39 16.10 11.50
N GLN A 159 4.55 16.21 10.85
CA GLN A 159 5.82 16.58 11.50
C GLN A 159 5.80 17.96 12.15
N ASN A 160 5.00 18.89 11.60
CA ASN A 160 4.89 20.26 12.11
C ASN A 160 3.71 20.45 13.07
N SER A 161 2.85 19.44 13.21
CA SER A 161 1.68 19.47 14.09
C SER A 161 2.01 18.96 15.50
N ALA A 162 1.12 19.23 16.45
CA ALA A 162 1.17 18.61 17.77
C ALA A 162 0.61 17.17 17.79
N SER A 163 0.13 16.66 16.65
CA SER A 163 -0.51 15.35 16.58
C SER A 163 0.49 14.20 16.68
N SER A 164 0.12 13.16 17.42
CA SER A 164 0.85 11.88 17.46
C SER A 164 0.34 10.87 16.43
N ALA A 165 -0.64 11.25 15.61
CA ALA A 165 -1.25 10.38 14.62
C ALA A 165 -0.25 9.97 13.53
N VAL A 166 -0.40 8.74 13.02
CA VAL A 166 0.38 8.24 11.89
C VAL A 166 -0.39 8.37 10.58
N SER A 167 0.31 8.46 9.46
CA SER A 167 -0.32 8.54 8.14
C SER A 167 -0.50 7.14 7.53
N TRP A 168 -1.73 6.81 7.10
CA TRP A 168 -2.04 5.58 6.36
C TRP A 168 -2.66 5.89 4.98
N VAL A 169 -2.34 5.05 3.99
CA VAL A 169 -3.15 4.95 2.77
C VAL A 169 -4.35 4.05 3.07
N GLY A 170 -5.53 4.64 3.23
CA GLY A 170 -6.77 3.91 3.53
C GLY A 170 -7.36 3.22 2.30
N GLU A 171 -7.17 3.81 1.13
CA GLU A 171 -7.65 3.29 -0.15
C GLU A 171 -6.68 3.65 -1.28
N ALA A 172 -6.36 2.68 -2.14
CA ALA A 172 -5.58 2.93 -3.35
C ALA A 172 -5.96 1.95 -4.46
N GLY A 173 -5.96 2.45 -5.70
CA GLY A 173 -6.27 1.62 -6.88
C GLY A 173 -5.57 2.05 -8.16
N GLY A 174 -4.71 3.07 -8.11
CA GLY A 174 -4.06 3.66 -9.27
C GLY A 174 -5.01 4.49 -10.13
N ALA A 175 -6.00 3.84 -10.76
CA ALA A 175 -7.05 4.49 -11.55
C ALA A 175 -8.41 4.39 -10.86
N TYR A 176 -9.09 5.53 -10.69
CA TYR A 176 -10.42 5.58 -10.06
C TYR A 176 -11.52 5.20 -11.07
N ASN A 177 -12.78 5.13 -10.60
CA ASN A 177 -13.93 4.64 -11.40
C ASN A 177 -13.75 3.19 -11.90
N SER A 178 -13.30 2.30 -11.02
CA SER A 178 -13.12 0.85 -11.27
C SER A 178 -11.98 0.48 -12.22
N GLY A 179 -11.11 1.43 -12.57
CA GLY A 179 -9.97 1.18 -13.45
C GLY A 179 -10.38 0.85 -14.89
N ARG A 180 -9.51 0.14 -15.61
CA ARG A 180 -9.65 -0.15 -17.04
C ARG A 180 -9.33 -1.61 -17.34
N ASN A 181 -10.26 -2.29 -18.01
CA ASN A 181 -10.04 -3.66 -18.47
C ASN A 181 -8.81 -3.74 -19.40
N LEU A 182 -8.04 -4.82 -19.27
CA LEU A 182 -6.75 -5.06 -19.92
C LEU A 182 -5.64 -4.04 -19.57
N VAL A 183 -5.85 -3.21 -18.55
CA VAL A 183 -4.81 -2.34 -17.98
C VAL A 183 -4.69 -2.59 -16.48
N THR A 184 -5.70 -2.19 -15.68
CA THR A 184 -5.64 -2.31 -14.20
C THR A 184 -5.88 -3.73 -13.69
N ASN A 185 -6.29 -4.64 -14.57
CA ASN A 185 -6.42 -6.08 -14.30
C ASN A 185 -5.48 -6.93 -15.17
N ALA A 186 -4.38 -6.33 -15.65
CA ALA A 186 -3.38 -6.96 -16.51
C ALA A 186 -1.95 -6.79 -15.95
N PHE A 187 -0.96 -7.42 -16.58
CA PHE A 187 0.45 -7.40 -16.14
C PHE A 187 1.03 -5.98 -16.04
N VAL A 188 0.66 -5.06 -16.93
CA VAL A 188 1.18 -3.68 -16.93
C VAL A 188 0.92 -2.96 -15.61
N PHE A 189 -0.19 -3.27 -14.93
CA PHE A 189 -0.54 -2.73 -13.62
C PHE A 189 -0.27 -3.71 -12.48
N SER A 190 0.46 -4.79 -12.76
CA SER A 190 0.66 -5.85 -11.78
C SER A 190 1.75 -5.49 -10.78
N PHE A 191 1.41 -5.71 -9.51
CA PHE A 191 2.34 -5.80 -8.41
C PHE A 191 2.05 -7.12 -7.70
N CYS A 192 3.04 -8.00 -7.56
CA CYS A 192 2.80 -9.28 -6.93
C CYS A 192 2.75 -9.12 -5.40
N ALA A 193 1.59 -8.71 -4.88
CA ALA A 193 1.33 -8.56 -3.45
C ALA A 193 1.68 -9.83 -2.66
N LEU A 194 1.53 -11.01 -3.27
CA LEU A 194 1.92 -12.28 -2.65
C LEU A 194 3.44 -12.41 -2.51
N LEU A 195 4.23 -12.13 -3.55
CA LEU A 195 5.69 -12.15 -3.45
C LEU A 195 6.20 -11.09 -2.49
N TRP A 196 5.64 -9.88 -2.56
CA TRP A 196 5.93 -8.82 -1.60
C TRP A 196 5.67 -9.29 -0.17
N HIS A 197 4.47 -9.83 0.10
CA HIS A 197 4.11 -10.34 1.41
C HIS A 197 5.00 -11.52 1.86
N ARG A 198 5.55 -12.33 0.95
CA ARG A 198 6.42 -13.47 1.28
C ARG A 198 7.86 -13.06 1.55
N LEU A 199 8.38 -12.07 0.83
CA LEU A 199 9.80 -11.75 0.76
C LEU A 199 10.17 -10.44 1.49
N MET A 200 9.39 -9.37 1.32
CA MET A 200 9.71 -8.05 1.85
C MET A 200 9.34 -7.95 3.34
N GLY A 201 10.33 -7.63 4.19
CA GLY A 201 10.17 -7.43 5.62
C GLY A 201 9.63 -6.04 5.99
N SER A 202 9.42 -5.81 7.29
CA SER A 202 8.86 -4.55 7.79
C SER A 202 9.85 -3.38 7.81
N ASN A 203 11.16 -3.66 7.82
CA ASN A 203 12.18 -2.61 7.88
C ASN A 203 12.55 -2.18 6.46
N VAL A 204 12.19 -0.94 6.11
CA VAL A 204 12.52 -0.29 4.83
C VAL A 204 13.97 0.19 4.87
N LEU A 205 14.71 0.02 3.77
CA LEU A 205 16.09 0.47 3.65
C LEU A 205 16.21 1.58 2.61
N SER A 206 17.07 2.57 2.89
CA SER A 206 17.42 3.60 1.91
C SER A 206 18.04 2.93 0.68
N THR A 207 17.55 3.28 -0.50
CA THR A 207 17.97 2.67 -1.77
C THR A 207 18.24 3.76 -2.78
N SER A 208 19.43 3.74 -3.37
CA SER A 208 19.78 4.56 -4.53
C SER A 208 20.04 3.65 -5.73
N PHE A 209 19.76 4.16 -6.93
CA PHE A 209 20.05 3.45 -8.18
C PHE A 209 20.82 4.39 -9.10
N SER A 210 22.00 3.95 -9.55
CA SER A 210 22.80 4.66 -10.54
C SER A 210 22.58 4.01 -11.91
N GLY A 211 22.07 4.77 -12.87
CA GLY A 211 21.76 4.29 -14.21
C GLY A 211 20.55 4.98 -14.83
N THR A 212 19.78 4.25 -15.62
CA THR A 212 18.56 4.75 -16.26
C THR A 212 17.43 5.01 -15.26
N THR A 213 16.66 6.08 -15.51
CA THR A 213 15.45 6.43 -14.74
C THR A 213 14.28 5.46 -14.97
N LYS A 214 14.40 4.56 -15.95
CA LYS A 214 13.42 3.50 -16.24
C LYS A 214 13.52 2.31 -15.29
N ILE A 215 14.55 2.24 -14.44
CA ILE A 215 14.66 1.24 -13.38
C ILE A 215 14.29 1.88 -12.05
N ARG A 216 13.40 1.21 -11.31
CA ARG A 216 13.04 1.60 -9.94
C ARG A 216 13.48 0.48 -9.00
N ALA A 217 14.13 0.86 -7.92
CA ALA A 217 14.68 -0.08 -6.94
C ALA A 217 14.11 0.23 -5.55
N TYR A 218 13.70 -0.82 -4.84
CA TYR A 218 13.20 -0.74 -3.47
C TYR A 218 13.83 -1.85 -2.65
N THR A 219 14.34 -1.54 -1.47
CA THR A 219 15.03 -2.51 -0.62
C THR A 219 14.43 -2.54 0.77
N HIS A 220 14.20 -3.75 1.27
CA HIS A 220 13.78 -3.99 2.65
C HIS A 220 14.69 -5.06 3.26
N CYS A 221 14.67 -5.15 4.58
CA CYS A 221 15.08 -6.39 5.24
C CYS A 221 14.29 -7.58 4.73
N SER A 222 14.95 -8.74 4.60
CA SER A 222 14.26 -9.99 4.24
C SER A 222 13.28 -10.40 5.34
N LYS A 223 12.08 -10.85 4.95
CA LYS A 223 11.04 -11.24 5.91
C LYS A 223 11.34 -12.55 6.66
N ARG A 224 12.10 -13.46 6.04
CA ARG A 224 12.26 -14.85 6.51
C ARG A 224 13.71 -15.28 6.70
N SER A 225 14.66 -14.41 6.41
CA SER A 225 16.08 -14.71 6.51
C SER A 225 16.84 -13.47 6.97
N GLN A 226 18.08 -13.68 7.44
CA GLN A 226 19.04 -12.59 7.51
C GLN A 226 19.40 -12.14 6.10
N GLY A 227 19.55 -10.83 5.89
CA GLY A 227 19.86 -10.21 4.60
C GLY A 227 18.77 -9.28 4.09
N ILE A 228 18.94 -8.83 2.84
CA ILE A 228 18.07 -7.85 2.19
C ILE A 228 17.25 -8.49 1.08
N THR A 229 16.07 -7.94 0.80
CA THR A 229 15.29 -8.22 -0.40
C THR A 229 15.22 -6.95 -1.24
N VAL A 230 15.56 -7.08 -2.53
CA VAL A 230 15.53 -5.97 -3.49
C VAL A 230 14.42 -6.24 -4.51
N LEU A 231 13.48 -5.31 -4.64
CA LEU A 231 12.54 -5.26 -5.76
C LEU A 231 13.09 -4.32 -6.83
N LEU A 232 13.18 -4.84 -8.05
CA LEU A 232 13.55 -4.07 -9.23
C LEU A 232 12.37 -4.06 -10.20
N ILE A 233 11.99 -2.87 -10.68
CA ILE A 233 10.97 -2.69 -11.71
C ILE A 233 11.65 -2.06 -12.92
N ASN A 234 11.59 -2.75 -14.06
CA ASN A 234 12.05 -2.24 -15.34
C ASN A 234 10.87 -1.74 -16.17
N LEU A 235 10.81 -0.43 -16.41
CA LEU A 235 9.78 0.23 -17.21
C LEU A 235 10.18 0.35 -18.69
N ASP A 236 11.34 -0.18 -19.08
CA ASP A 236 11.78 -0.25 -20.47
C ASP A 236 11.54 -1.67 -21.03
N GLY A 237 10.66 -1.77 -22.02
CA GLY A 237 10.29 -3.04 -22.64
C GLY A 237 11.36 -3.63 -23.58
N ASN A 238 12.40 -2.86 -23.92
CA ASN A 238 13.38 -3.25 -24.93
C ASN A 238 14.76 -3.55 -24.37
N THR A 239 14.99 -3.30 -23.07
CA THR A 239 16.31 -3.45 -22.47
C THR A 239 16.30 -4.45 -21.33
N THR A 240 17.33 -5.29 -21.29
CA THR A 240 17.66 -6.10 -20.12
C THR A 240 18.81 -5.42 -19.40
N VAL A 241 18.62 -5.13 -18.12
CA VAL A 241 19.64 -4.46 -17.29
C VAL A 241 20.27 -5.48 -16.34
N LYS A 242 21.60 -5.50 -16.30
CA LYS A 242 22.35 -6.23 -15.28
C LYS A 242 22.60 -5.30 -14.10
N VAL A 243 22.11 -5.67 -12.92
CA VAL A 243 22.22 -4.84 -11.71
C VAL A 243 23.23 -5.44 -10.75
N GLN A 244 24.14 -4.60 -10.26
CA GLN A 244 25.03 -4.91 -9.15
C GLN A 244 24.49 -4.22 -7.90
N VAL A 245 24.52 -4.93 -6.77
CA VAL A 245 24.05 -4.41 -5.48
C VAL A 245 25.28 -4.11 -4.63
N SER A 246 25.32 -2.94 -4.00
CA SER A 246 26.33 -2.57 -3.01
C SER A 246 25.64 -2.12 -1.72
N THR A 247 26.32 -2.27 -0.58
CA THR A 247 25.80 -1.87 0.74
C THR A 247 26.85 -1.04 1.46
N GLU A 248 26.48 0.16 1.92
CA GLU A 248 27.41 1.13 2.53
C GLU A 248 28.06 0.62 3.83
N ASN A 249 27.38 -0.25 4.58
CA ASN A 249 27.92 -0.86 5.80
C ASN A 249 28.84 -2.07 5.55
N ALA A 250 29.14 -2.43 4.30
CA ALA A 250 30.12 -3.47 3.98
C ALA A 250 31.56 -2.91 3.95
N ALA A 251 31.97 -2.27 5.04
CA ALA A 251 33.37 -2.13 5.41
C ALA A 251 33.59 -2.97 6.67
N SER A 252 33.76 -4.28 6.52
CA SER A 252 35.11 -4.82 6.75
C SER A 252 35.46 -6.05 5.93
N HIS A 253 34.65 -6.50 4.95
CA HIS A 253 35.13 -7.45 3.92
C HIS A 253 34.34 -7.33 2.61
N GLY A 254 34.96 -6.66 1.62
CA GLY A 254 34.61 -6.80 0.20
C GLY A 254 33.74 -5.70 -0.38
N ALA A 255 34.39 -4.65 -0.89
CA ALA A 255 33.83 -3.90 -2.02
C ALA A 255 33.51 -4.91 -3.14
N LEU A 256 32.27 -4.91 -3.62
CA LEU A 256 31.78 -5.82 -4.65
C LEU A 256 32.35 -5.43 -6.02
N THR A 257 33.59 -5.82 -6.29
CA THR A 257 34.19 -5.73 -7.63
C THR A 257 33.90 -7.03 -8.38
N ILE A 258 32.79 -7.10 -9.12
CA ILE A 258 32.54 -8.21 -10.05
C ILE A 258 32.97 -7.77 -11.45
N GLN A 259 34.22 -8.05 -11.81
CA GLN A 259 34.62 -8.17 -13.22
C GLN A 259 34.29 -9.58 -13.68
N GLN A 260 33.62 -9.74 -14.82
CA GLN A 260 34.09 -10.68 -15.86
C GLN A 260 33.29 -10.62 -17.17
N GLN A 261 34.10 -10.35 -18.21
CA GLN A 261 34.17 -10.90 -19.57
C GLN A 261 32.94 -10.85 -20.52
N GLN A 262 33.20 -10.13 -21.62
CA GLN A 262 32.41 -10.08 -22.85
C GLN A 262 32.27 -11.47 -23.47
N THR A 263 31.05 -11.90 -23.74
CA THR A 263 30.77 -12.88 -24.80
C THR A 263 29.51 -12.47 -25.55
N GLN A 264 29.60 -12.59 -26.88
CA GLN A 264 28.65 -12.08 -27.88
C GLN A 264 27.32 -12.86 -27.89
N LYS A 265 26.28 -12.16 -28.39
CA LYS A 265 24.87 -12.55 -28.57
C LYS A 265 24.63 -14.02 -28.96
N THR A 266 23.60 -14.65 -28.36
CA THR A 266 22.62 -15.51 -29.06
C THR A 266 21.28 -15.58 -28.31
N LYS A 267 20.22 -15.85 -29.07
CA LYS A 267 18.79 -15.89 -28.69
C LYS A 267 18.47 -17.03 -27.71
N PHE A 268 17.48 -16.79 -26.83
CA PHE A 268 16.81 -17.75 -25.94
C PHE A 268 17.72 -18.65 -25.09
N ALA A 269 18.20 -18.14 -23.95
CA ALA A 269 18.84 -18.96 -22.94
C ALA A 269 17.84 -19.33 -21.83
N ARG A 270 17.45 -20.62 -21.78
CA ARG A 270 17.00 -21.28 -20.55
C ARG A 270 18.10 -21.09 -19.50
N MET A 271 17.80 -20.47 -18.37
CA MET A 271 18.81 -20.24 -17.32
C MET A 271 18.80 -21.36 -16.29
N SER A 272 20.00 -21.92 -16.11
CA SER A 272 20.33 -23.00 -15.18
C SER A 272 20.38 -22.51 -13.73
N ARG A 273 20.02 -23.46 -12.84
CA ARG A 273 20.11 -23.47 -11.38
C ARG A 273 21.41 -22.90 -10.82
N ASP A 274 21.24 -22.20 -9.69
CA ASP A 274 22.18 -21.98 -8.59
C ASP A 274 23.60 -21.55 -8.95
N TYR A 275 23.78 -20.24 -9.12
CA TYR A 275 25.11 -19.65 -9.04
C TYR A 275 25.47 -19.38 -7.57
N LYS A 276 26.17 -20.33 -6.93
CA LYS A 276 26.78 -20.09 -5.61
C LYS A 276 27.99 -19.16 -5.79
N VAL A 277 27.84 -17.91 -5.36
CA VAL A 277 28.94 -16.96 -5.23
C VAL A 277 29.27 -16.86 -3.73
N ASP A 278 30.47 -17.33 -3.39
CA ASP A 278 31.19 -17.04 -2.13
C ASP A 278 30.35 -17.05 -0.84
N GLY A 279 29.76 -18.21 -0.52
CA GLY A 279 29.00 -18.41 0.73
C GLY A 279 27.69 -17.62 0.86
N LYS A 280 27.31 -16.82 -0.15
CA LYS A 280 26.10 -16.00 -0.15
C LYS A 280 25.11 -16.53 -1.18
N THR A 281 24.00 -17.08 -0.72
CA THR A 281 22.90 -17.56 -1.56
C THR A 281 22.10 -16.37 -2.09
N ARG A 282 22.05 -16.21 -3.41
CA ARG A 282 21.16 -15.26 -4.10
C ARG A 282 20.01 -16.05 -4.73
N GLU A 283 18.80 -15.64 -4.41
CA GLU A 283 17.58 -16.15 -5.04
C GLU A 283 16.96 -15.05 -5.92
N GLU A 284 16.40 -15.43 -7.07
CA GLU A 284 15.76 -14.50 -7.99
C GLU A 284 14.35 -14.96 -8.35
N TYR A 285 13.43 -13.99 -8.37
CA TYR A 285 12.01 -14.18 -8.64
C TYR A 285 11.59 -13.18 -9.72
N HIS A 286 11.54 -13.66 -10.97
CA HIS A 286 11.22 -12.86 -12.15
C HIS A 286 9.75 -13.03 -12.50
N LEU A 287 9.02 -11.93 -12.45
CA LEU A 287 7.62 -11.89 -12.83
C LEU A 287 7.52 -11.35 -14.25
N THR A 288 6.93 -12.12 -15.16
CA THR A 288 6.78 -11.73 -16.57
C THR A 288 5.36 -11.95 -17.05
N ALA A 289 4.97 -11.20 -18.09
CA ALA A 289 3.73 -11.44 -18.78
C ALA A 289 3.84 -12.65 -19.70
N LYS A 290 2.74 -13.40 -19.85
CA LYS A 290 2.65 -14.45 -20.88
C LYS A 290 2.95 -13.85 -22.25
N ASP A 291 3.82 -14.51 -23.02
CA ASP A 291 4.25 -14.13 -24.37
C ASP A 291 4.88 -12.73 -24.48
N GLY A 292 5.24 -12.10 -23.35
CA GLY A 292 5.74 -10.72 -23.30
C GLY A 292 4.67 -9.65 -23.49
N ASP A 293 3.39 -10.02 -23.56
CA ASP A 293 2.28 -9.07 -23.71
C ASP A 293 1.94 -8.42 -22.36
N ILE A 294 2.33 -7.17 -22.16
CA ILE A 294 2.05 -6.43 -20.93
C ILE A 294 0.55 -6.23 -20.64
N HIS A 295 -0.34 -6.42 -21.62
CA HIS A 295 -1.79 -6.40 -21.43
C HIS A 295 -2.38 -7.78 -21.10
N SER A 296 -1.54 -8.81 -21.00
CA SER A 296 -1.95 -10.14 -20.58
C SER A 296 -2.39 -10.16 -19.12
N GLN A 297 -3.48 -10.87 -18.85
CA GLN A 297 -3.94 -11.18 -17.49
C GLN A 297 -3.27 -12.44 -16.93
N THR A 298 -2.37 -13.05 -17.69
CA THR A 298 -1.63 -14.25 -17.29
C THR A 298 -0.18 -13.88 -16.99
N MET A 299 0.27 -14.26 -15.81
CA MET A 299 1.61 -13.95 -15.30
C MET A 299 2.40 -15.24 -15.08
N LEU A 300 3.70 -15.15 -15.30
CA LEU A 300 4.66 -16.22 -15.12
C LEU A 300 5.63 -15.84 -13.99
N LEU A 301 5.95 -16.79 -13.11
CA LEU A 301 7.03 -16.67 -12.13
C LEU A 301 8.19 -17.55 -12.57
N ASN A 302 9.34 -16.95 -12.86
CA ASN A 302 10.52 -17.63 -13.39
C ASN A 302 10.20 -18.48 -14.64
N GLY A 303 9.26 -18.01 -15.47
CA GLY A 303 8.82 -18.69 -16.70
C GLY A 303 7.68 -19.68 -16.52
N GLU A 304 7.26 -19.97 -15.29
CA GLU A 304 6.19 -20.94 -14.98
C GLU A 304 4.85 -20.25 -14.68
N PHE A 305 3.74 -20.84 -15.11
CA PHE A 305 2.41 -20.30 -14.86
C PHE A 305 2.09 -20.27 -13.36
N ILE A 306 1.62 -19.11 -12.89
CA ILE A 306 1.06 -18.99 -11.54
C ILE A 306 -0.41 -19.45 -11.60
N TRP A 307 -0.63 -20.75 -11.41
CA TRP A 307 -1.99 -21.29 -11.27
C TRP A 307 -2.54 -21.04 -9.87
N ARG A 308 -3.84 -20.80 -9.78
CA ARG A 308 -4.58 -20.91 -8.53
C ARG A 308 -4.92 -22.38 -8.31
N ASP A 309 -4.11 -23.09 -7.54
CA ASP A 309 -4.54 -24.39 -7.04
C ASP A 309 -5.74 -24.19 -6.10
N SER A 310 -6.90 -24.68 -6.51
CA SER A 310 -8.16 -24.56 -5.77
C SER A 310 -8.23 -25.50 -4.55
N SER A 311 -7.19 -26.32 -4.31
CA SER A 311 -7.20 -27.37 -3.28
C SER A 311 -6.38 -27.10 -2.02
N ILE A 312 -5.71 -25.94 -1.90
CA ILE A 312 -4.82 -25.67 -0.76
C ILE A 312 -5.61 -25.39 0.53
N ARG A 313 -5.65 -26.38 1.43
CA ARG A 313 -5.96 -26.21 2.85
C ARG A 313 -4.88 -25.33 3.49
N THR A 314 -5.31 -24.32 4.24
CA THR A 314 -4.46 -23.33 4.92
C THR A 314 -3.47 -24.00 5.89
N HIS A 315 -2.18 -23.98 5.56
CA HIS A 315 -1.13 -24.30 6.53
C HIS A 315 -0.90 -23.14 7.51
N LYS A 316 -0.57 -23.52 8.74
CA LYS A 316 -0.42 -22.67 9.93
C LYS A 316 0.34 -21.38 9.63
N CYS A 317 -0.22 -20.31 10.17
CA CYS A 317 0.25 -18.97 9.98
C CYS A 317 1.21 -18.64 11.15
N GLU A 318 2.49 -18.96 11.02
CA GLU A 318 3.49 -18.70 12.07
C GLU A 318 3.77 -17.20 12.26
N ARG A 319 4.13 -16.80 13.49
CA ARG A 319 4.66 -15.46 13.81
C ARG A 319 6.13 -15.44 13.42
N THR A 320 6.51 -14.58 12.48
CA THR A 320 7.92 -14.33 12.14
C THR A 320 8.57 -13.44 13.19
N ARG A 321 9.73 -13.85 13.71
CA ARG A 321 10.65 -12.97 14.43
C ARG A 321 11.25 -11.97 13.44
N SER A 322 11.42 -10.72 13.87
CA SER A 322 12.23 -9.74 13.14
C SER A 322 13.70 -10.17 13.28
N TYR A 323 14.42 -10.26 12.17
CA TYR A 323 15.85 -10.49 12.15
C TYR A 323 16.55 -9.17 11.84
N ASN A 324 17.71 -8.94 12.46
CA ASN A 324 18.56 -7.83 12.06
C ASN A 324 19.09 -8.07 10.64
N CYS A 325 19.03 -7.02 9.83
CA CYS A 325 19.91 -6.80 8.71
C CYS A 325 21.20 -6.15 9.23
#